data_AF-A0A6L7WPW3-F1
#
_entry.id   AF-A0A6L7WPW3-F1
#
_cell.length_a   1.000
_cell.length_b   1.000
_cell.length_c   1.000
_cell.angle_alpha   90.00
_cell.angle_beta   90.00
_cell.angle_gamma   90.00
#
_symmetry.space_group_name_H-M   'P 1'
#
loop_
_entity.id
_entity.type
_entity.pdbx_description
1 polymer ?
#
loop_
_entity_poly.entity_id
_entity_poly.type
_entity_poly.pdbx_seq_one_letter_code
_entity_poly.pdbx_strand_id
1 'polypeptide(L)'
;MLGHLPKGQHDHARSTLRAAWKLEADEGMRKLEQYASWLEREWPSAATSLREGLSEMFTVDRLGLLLPLRRCLTTTNIIDSSHAGVRQHTRRVSRWRNGAMAVRWAATTFRETEKNFRRITGCQHLWMLKAHLDEEDALAELQKVG
;
A
#
# COMPACT_ATOMS: atom_id res chain seq x y z
N MET A 1 7.53 10.33 -4.30
CA MET A 1 7.41 11.01 -5.61
C MET A 1 6.67 12.35 -5.52
N LEU A 2 5.35 12.41 -5.20
CA LEU A 2 4.59 13.68 -5.16
C LEU A 2 5.18 14.76 -4.23
N GLY A 3 5.75 14.35 -3.08
CA GLY A 3 6.43 15.27 -2.16
C GLY A 3 7.68 15.95 -2.74
N HIS A 4 8.21 15.45 -3.85
CA HIS A 4 9.37 16.00 -4.55
C HIS A 4 8.97 16.79 -5.82
N LEU A 5 7.67 16.98 -6.07
CA LEU A 5 7.17 17.75 -7.21
C LEU A 5 6.51 19.06 -6.76
N PRO A 6 6.60 20.15 -7.57
CA PRO A 6 5.78 21.34 -7.39
C PRO A 6 4.30 21.00 -7.40
N LYS A 7 3.49 21.70 -6.59
CA LYS A 7 2.04 21.45 -6.47
C LYS A 7 1.30 21.44 -7.82
N GLY A 8 1.70 22.30 -8.76
CA GLY A 8 1.11 22.36 -10.10
C GLY A 8 1.30 21.08 -10.93
N GLN A 9 2.30 20.26 -10.62
CA GLN A 9 2.55 18.98 -11.31
C GLN A 9 1.82 17.80 -10.68
N HIS A 10 1.20 17.97 -9.51
CA HIS A 10 0.63 16.85 -8.75
C HIS A 10 -0.52 16.16 -9.49
N ASP A 11 -1.37 16.93 -10.17
CA ASP A 11 -2.53 16.35 -10.86
C ASP A 11 -2.11 15.58 -12.12
N HIS A 12 -1.12 16.09 -12.85
CA HIS A 12 -0.53 15.36 -13.98
C HIS A 12 0.12 14.04 -13.49
N ALA A 13 0.95 14.10 -12.44
CA ALA A 13 1.58 12.92 -11.86
C ALA A 13 0.55 11.87 -11.40
N ARG A 14 -0.52 12.29 -10.70
CA ARG A 14 -1.62 11.39 -10.30
C ARG A 14 -2.33 10.78 -11.50
N SER A 15 -2.59 11.56 -12.55
CA SER A 15 -3.24 11.08 -13.75
C SER A 15 -2.38 10.02 -14.46
N THR A 16 -1.07 10.27 -14.60
CA THR A 16 -0.12 9.33 -15.19
C THR A 16 -0.03 8.03 -14.39
N LEU A 17 0.07 8.09 -13.06
CA LEU A 17 0.06 6.91 -12.19
C LEU A 17 -1.23 6.09 -12.35
N ARG A 18 -2.39 6.75 -12.29
CA ARG A 18 -3.69 6.08 -12.47
C ARG A 18 -3.85 5.45 -13.85
N ALA A 19 -3.29 6.07 -14.89
CA ALA A 19 -3.32 5.52 -16.23
C ALA A 19 -2.40 4.30 -16.36
N ALA A 20 -1.24 4.30 -15.71
CA ALA A 20 -0.32 3.16 -15.70
C ALA A 20 -0.90 1.95 -14.95
N TRP A 21 -1.57 2.17 -13.81
CA TRP A 21 -2.22 1.09 -13.03
C TRP A 21 -3.45 0.44 -13.71
N LYS A 22 -3.87 0.97 -14.87
CA LYS A 22 -4.92 0.35 -15.70
C LYS A 22 -4.36 -0.55 -16.81
N LEU A 23 -3.05 -0.53 -17.01
CA LEU A 23 -2.36 -1.40 -17.96
C LEU A 23 -1.90 -2.68 -17.24
N GLU A 24 -1.54 -3.70 -18.02
CA GLU A 24 -0.83 -4.87 -17.51
C GLU A 24 0.50 -4.46 -16.86
N ALA A 25 0.95 -5.18 -15.83
CA ALA A 25 2.12 -4.84 -15.00
C ALA A 25 3.33 -4.34 -15.80
N ASP A 26 3.76 -5.09 -16.81
CA ASP A 26 4.97 -4.75 -17.58
C ASP A 26 4.78 -3.48 -18.42
N GLU A 27 3.60 -3.30 -19.03
CA GLU A 27 3.26 -2.09 -19.78
C GLU A 27 3.17 -0.87 -18.86
N GLY A 28 2.54 -1.03 -17.70
CA GLY A 28 2.41 -0.01 -16.67
C GLY A 28 3.77 0.42 -16.13
N MET A 29 4.66 -0.54 -15.84
CA MET A 29 6.03 -0.26 -15.40
C MET A 29 6.81 0.50 -16.46
N ARG A 30 6.77 0.05 -17.72
CA ARG A 30 7.49 0.68 -18.82
C ARG A 30 7.01 2.13 -19.05
N LYS A 31 5.71 2.37 -18.89
CA LYS A 31 5.12 3.72 -18.94
C LYS A 31 5.60 4.61 -17.79
N LEU A 32 5.69 4.09 -16.57
CA LEU A 32 6.19 4.86 -15.43
C LEU A 32 7.70 5.07 -15.47
N GLU A 33 8.46 4.15 -16.05
CA GLU A 33 9.89 4.35 -16.30
C GLU A 33 10.12 5.45 -17.34
N GLN A 34 9.33 5.46 -18.42
CA GLN A 34 9.34 6.57 -19.37
C GLN A 34 8.97 7.90 -18.70
N TYR A 35 8.01 7.88 -17.78
CA TYR A 35 7.67 9.08 -17.03
C TYR A 35 8.81 9.52 -16.10
N ALA A 36 9.48 8.58 -15.42
CA ALA A 36 10.64 8.85 -14.58
C ALA A 36 11.78 9.50 -15.37
N SER A 37 12.06 9.03 -16.59
CA SER A 37 13.11 9.63 -17.44
C SER A 37 12.78 11.06 -17.87
N TRP A 38 11.49 11.41 -18.05
CA TRP A 38 11.09 12.80 -18.28
C TRP A 38 11.27 13.68 -17.04
N LEU A 39 10.98 13.13 -15.85
CA LEU A 39 11.17 13.86 -14.59
C LEU A 39 12.64 14.09 -14.25
N GLU A 40 13.54 13.25 -14.74
CA GLU A 40 14.95 13.22 -14.36
C GLU A 40 15.68 14.55 -14.55
N ARG A 41 15.33 15.31 -15.60
CA ARG A 41 15.98 16.59 -15.90
C ARG A 41 15.62 17.71 -14.93
N GLU A 42 14.34 17.81 -14.56
CA GLU A 42 13.80 18.94 -13.79
C GLU A 42 13.53 18.59 -12.32
N TRP A 43 13.25 17.32 -12.03
CA TRP A 43 12.90 16.79 -10.71
C TRP A 43 13.55 15.42 -10.44
N PRO A 44 14.90 15.34 -10.37
CA PRO A 44 15.62 14.08 -10.19
C PRO A 44 15.23 13.31 -8.92
N SER A 45 14.92 14.00 -7.81
CA SER A 45 14.41 13.35 -6.58
C SER A 45 13.05 12.70 -6.79
N ALA A 46 12.17 13.29 -7.62
CA ALA A 46 10.88 12.71 -7.94
C ALA A 46 11.03 11.47 -8.83
N ALA A 47 11.94 11.52 -9.82
CA ALA A 47 12.28 10.38 -10.67
C ALA A 47 12.85 9.21 -9.85
N THR A 48 13.82 9.49 -8.98
CA THR A 48 14.43 8.49 -8.08
C THR A 48 13.37 7.84 -7.20
N SER A 49 12.56 8.64 -6.52
CA SER A 49 11.49 8.12 -5.66
C SER A 49 10.39 7.36 -6.43
N LEU A 50 10.19 7.63 -7.72
CA LEU A 50 9.30 6.84 -8.56
C LEU A 50 9.92 5.47 -8.89
N ARG A 51 11.19 5.45 -9.29
CA ARG A 51 11.93 4.23 -9.63
C ARG A 51 12.11 3.30 -8.41
N GLU A 52 12.40 3.87 -7.24
CA GLU A 52 12.56 3.13 -5.98
C GLU A 52 11.37 2.23 -5.65
N GLY A 53 10.14 2.67 -5.93
CA GLY A 53 8.92 1.90 -5.65
C GLY A 53 8.28 1.27 -6.89
N LEU A 54 8.90 1.40 -8.06
CA LEU A 54 8.28 1.05 -9.34
C LEU A 54 7.95 -0.45 -9.41
N SER A 55 8.88 -1.28 -8.92
CA SER A 55 8.75 -2.74 -8.96
C SER A 55 7.61 -3.23 -8.09
N GLU A 56 7.42 -2.61 -6.92
CA GLU A 56 6.43 -2.97 -5.91
C GLU A 56 5.03 -2.46 -6.27
N MET A 57 4.93 -1.35 -7.01
CA MET A 57 3.65 -0.74 -7.40
C MET A 57 2.70 -1.67 -8.16
N PHE A 58 3.23 -2.69 -8.83
CA PHE A 58 2.46 -3.68 -9.62
C PHE A 58 2.40 -5.06 -8.97
N THR A 59 2.85 -5.22 -7.73
CA THR A 59 2.85 -6.51 -7.02
C THR A 59 1.45 -7.14 -7.02
N VAL A 60 0.43 -6.38 -6.61
CA VAL A 60 -0.95 -6.89 -6.53
C VAL A 60 -1.54 -7.20 -7.91
N ASP A 61 -1.07 -6.53 -8.97
CA ASP A 61 -1.48 -6.81 -10.35
C ASP A 61 -0.94 -8.17 -10.81
N ARG A 62 0.34 -8.46 -10.53
CA ARG A 62 0.98 -9.74 -10.88
C ARG A 62 0.41 -10.95 -10.16
N LEU A 63 -0.19 -10.77 -8.98
CA LEU A 63 -0.83 -11.85 -8.22
C LEU A 63 -2.09 -12.41 -8.90
N GLY A 64 -2.55 -11.85 -10.02
CA GLY A 64 -3.69 -12.42 -10.77
C GLY A 64 -5.00 -12.50 -9.97
N LEU A 65 -5.14 -11.70 -8.91
CA LEU A 65 -6.28 -11.80 -8.00
C LEU A 65 -7.57 -11.30 -8.66
N LEU A 66 -8.68 -11.93 -8.29
CA LEU A 66 -10.00 -11.49 -8.73
C LEU A 66 -10.30 -10.06 -8.30
N LEU A 67 -11.00 -9.33 -9.16
CA LEU A 67 -11.24 -7.88 -9.05
C LEU A 67 -11.73 -7.41 -7.66
N PRO A 68 -12.65 -8.09 -6.95
CA PRO A 68 -13.09 -7.65 -5.63
C PRO A 68 -11.96 -7.63 -4.59
N LEU A 69 -11.12 -8.67 -4.58
CA LEU A 69 -10.01 -8.80 -3.65
C LEU A 69 -8.87 -7.86 -4.04
N ARG A 70 -8.52 -7.80 -5.33
CA ARG A 70 -7.55 -6.84 -5.88
C ARG A 70 -7.89 -5.41 -5.47
N ARG A 71 -9.13 -4.96 -5.74
CA ARG A 71 -9.59 -3.61 -5.35
C ARG A 71 -9.46 -3.34 -3.86
N CYS A 72 -9.74 -4.35 -3.02
CA CYS A 72 -9.62 -4.21 -1.58
C CYS A 72 -8.15 -3.98 -1.15
N LEU A 73 -7.24 -4.79 -1.68
CA LEU A 73 -5.80 -4.75 -1.39
C LEU A 73 -5.09 -3.52 -1.96
N THR A 74 -5.55 -2.98 -3.09
CA THR A 74 -5.00 -1.75 -3.69
C THR A 74 -5.51 -0.46 -3.03
N THR A 75 -6.29 -0.56 -1.97
CA THR A 75 -6.71 0.59 -1.17
C THR A 75 -6.05 0.55 0.20
N THR A 76 -5.88 1.71 0.81
CA THR A 76 -5.40 1.81 2.19
C THR A 76 -6.51 1.59 3.22
N ASN A 77 -7.74 1.28 2.80
CA ASN A 77 -8.89 1.21 3.71
C ASN A 77 -8.70 0.16 4.81
N ILE A 78 -8.08 -0.99 4.52
CA ILE A 78 -7.83 -2.05 5.51
C ILE A 78 -6.98 -1.53 6.67
N ILE A 79 -5.96 -0.72 6.38
CA ILE A 79 -5.06 -0.14 7.40
C ILE A 79 -5.63 1.15 8.00
N ASP A 80 -6.20 2.03 7.17
CA ASP A 80 -6.63 3.37 7.58
C ASP A 80 -7.89 3.34 8.45
N SER A 81 -8.84 2.45 8.15
CA SER A 81 -10.06 2.31 8.94
C SER A 81 -9.75 1.87 10.38
N SER A 82 -8.84 0.90 10.52
CA SER A 82 -8.33 0.42 11.80
C SER A 82 -7.68 1.54 12.61
N HIS A 83 -6.78 2.30 11.97
CA HIS A 83 -6.09 3.43 12.63
C HIS A 83 -7.01 4.61 12.91
N ALA A 84 -8.05 4.84 12.11
CA ALA A 84 -9.06 5.87 12.36
C ALA A 84 -9.82 5.59 13.66
N GLY A 85 -10.18 4.33 13.92
CA GLY A 85 -10.77 3.91 15.18
C GLY A 85 -9.90 4.26 16.38
N VAL A 86 -8.61 3.89 16.35
CA VAL A 86 -7.65 4.25 17.40
C VAL A 86 -7.62 5.75 17.64
N ARG A 87 -7.44 6.55 16.57
CA ARG A 87 -7.41 8.03 16.66
C ARG A 87 -8.69 8.60 17.28
N GLN A 88 -9.86 8.06 16.92
CA GLN A 88 -11.13 8.54 17.46
C GLN A 88 -11.24 8.28 18.97
N HIS A 89 -10.86 7.09 19.42
CA HIS A 89 -10.96 6.70 20.83
C HIS A 89 -9.91 7.39 21.71
N THR A 90 -8.70 7.64 21.18
CA THR A 90 -7.64 8.34 21.91
C THR A 90 -7.72 9.86 21.80
N ARG A 91 -8.60 10.42 20.96
CA ARG A 91 -8.70 11.88 20.70
C ARG A 91 -8.86 12.73 21.97
N ARG A 92 -9.50 12.20 23.01
CA ARG A 92 -9.74 12.92 24.28
C ARG A 92 -8.65 12.69 25.34
N VAL A 93 -7.66 11.83 25.07
CA VAL A 93 -6.58 11.57 26.01
C VAL A 93 -5.57 12.71 25.92
N SER A 94 -5.68 13.66 26.84
CA SER A 94 -4.81 14.84 26.90
C SER A 94 -3.54 14.64 27.71
N ARG A 95 -3.50 13.62 28.59
CA ARG A 95 -2.35 13.35 29.47
C ARG A 95 -1.87 11.91 29.35
N TRP A 96 -0.71 11.74 28.72
CA TRP A 96 0.00 10.47 28.60
C TRP A 96 1.05 10.37 29.70
N ARG A 97 1.01 9.30 30.50
CA ARG A 97 1.95 9.14 31.63
C ARG A 97 3.31 8.60 31.19
N ASN A 98 3.32 7.70 30.20
CA ASN A 98 4.52 7.06 29.65
C ASN A 98 4.17 6.27 28.37
N GLY A 99 5.17 5.70 27.71
CA GLY A 99 4.99 4.86 26.51
C GLY A 99 4.15 3.60 26.77
N ALA A 100 4.24 2.99 27.95
CA ALA A 100 3.43 1.82 28.31
C ALA A 100 1.92 2.15 28.32
N MET A 101 1.54 3.35 28.78
CA MET A 101 0.17 3.84 28.69
C MET A 101 -0.28 3.99 27.22
N ALA A 102 0.58 4.52 26.35
CA ALA A 102 0.27 4.66 24.92
C ALA A 102 0.03 3.29 24.25
N VAL A 103 0.91 2.32 24.49
CA VAL A 103 0.75 0.95 23.96
C VAL A 103 -0.53 0.31 24.46
N ARG A 104 -0.86 0.44 25.75
CA ARG A 104 -2.10 -0.10 26.32
C ARG A 104 -3.33 0.52 25.66
N TRP A 105 -3.38 1.84 25.50
CA TRP A 105 -4.47 2.52 24.80
C TRP A 105 -4.60 2.07 23.35
N ALA A 106 -3.49 1.95 22.62
CA ALA A 106 -3.49 1.43 21.26
C ALA A 106 -4.09 0.01 21.22
N ALA A 107 -3.59 -0.92 22.05
CA ALA A 107 -4.09 -2.29 22.10
C ALA A 107 -5.59 -2.39 22.47
N THR A 108 -6.04 -1.64 23.48
CA THR A 108 -7.46 -1.65 23.88
C THR A 108 -8.37 -1.05 22.81
N THR A 109 -7.92 0.00 22.13
CA THR A 109 -8.71 0.66 21.09
C THR A 109 -8.74 -0.12 19.78
N PHE A 110 -7.66 -0.84 19.44
CA PHE A 110 -7.70 -1.81 18.35
C PHE A 110 -8.72 -2.91 18.64
N ARG A 111 -8.72 -3.50 19.84
CA ARG A 111 -9.74 -4.50 20.23
C ARG A 111 -11.16 -3.96 20.20
N GLU A 112 -11.38 -2.71 20.58
CA GLU A 112 -12.71 -2.11 20.52
C GLU A 112 -13.14 -1.83 19.07
N THR A 113 -12.21 -1.36 18.23
CA THR A 113 -12.47 -1.07 16.82
C THR A 113 -12.77 -2.36 16.04
N GLU A 114 -12.09 -3.47 16.37
CA GLU A 114 -12.27 -4.78 15.73
C GLU A 114 -13.72 -5.26 15.71
N LYS A 115 -14.50 -4.96 16.75
CA LYS A 115 -15.92 -5.32 16.86
C LYS A 115 -16.78 -4.77 15.71
N ASN A 116 -16.32 -3.70 15.05
CA ASN A 116 -17.03 -3.05 13.95
C ASN A 116 -16.44 -3.40 12.58
N PHE A 117 -15.43 -4.28 12.52
CA PHE A 117 -14.82 -4.66 11.26
C PHE A 117 -15.78 -5.45 10.39
N ARG A 118 -15.76 -5.11 9.10
CA ARG A 118 -16.47 -5.84 8.06
C ARG A 118 -15.52 -6.86 7.46
N ARG A 119 -16.09 -7.92 6.89
CA ARG A 119 -15.31 -8.88 6.08
C ARG A 119 -14.63 -8.14 4.93
N ILE A 120 -13.41 -8.56 4.61
CA ILE A 120 -12.68 -8.11 3.44
C ILE A 120 -13.53 -8.38 2.19
N THR A 121 -13.63 -7.39 1.31
CA THR A 121 -14.31 -7.56 0.02
C THR A 121 -13.59 -8.63 -0.79
N GLY A 122 -14.32 -9.66 -1.22
CA GLY A 122 -13.71 -10.81 -1.90
C GLY A 122 -13.03 -11.81 -0.96
N CYS A 123 -13.36 -11.82 0.34
CA CYS A 123 -12.74 -12.73 1.32
C CYS A 123 -12.80 -14.23 0.94
N GLN A 124 -13.80 -14.66 0.16
CA GLN A 124 -13.91 -16.02 -0.38
C GLN A 124 -12.77 -16.40 -1.33
N HIS A 125 -11.99 -15.42 -1.79
CA HIS A 125 -10.86 -15.57 -2.70
C HIS A 125 -9.50 -15.44 -2.02
N LEU A 126 -9.47 -15.28 -0.69
CA LEU A 126 -8.21 -15.13 0.08
C LEU A 126 -7.29 -16.34 -0.04
N TRP A 127 -7.82 -17.51 -0.38
CA TRP A 127 -7.00 -18.71 -0.63
C TRP A 127 -6.03 -18.53 -1.81
N MET A 128 -6.37 -17.72 -2.82
CA MET A 128 -5.45 -17.44 -3.93
C MET A 128 -4.25 -16.63 -3.45
N LEU A 129 -4.52 -15.59 -2.65
CA LEU A 129 -3.45 -14.80 -2.02
C LEU A 129 -2.57 -15.69 -1.15
N LYS A 130 -3.17 -16.58 -0.33
CA LYS A 130 -2.42 -17.53 0.48
C LYS A 130 -1.53 -18.44 -0.38
N ALA A 131 -2.05 -18.98 -1.49
CA ALA A 131 -1.27 -19.85 -2.36
C ALA A 131 -0.02 -19.14 -2.93
N HIS A 132 -0.16 -17.88 -3.35
CA HIS A 132 0.98 -17.08 -3.81
C HIS A 132 2.01 -16.82 -2.70
N LEU A 133 1.55 -16.48 -1.50
CA LEU A 133 2.46 -16.22 -0.38
C LEU A 133 3.18 -17.49 0.08
N ASP A 134 2.49 -18.63 0.12
CA ASP A 134 3.10 -19.92 0.47
C ASP A 134 4.18 -20.33 -0.55
N GLU A 135 3.97 -20.04 -1.84
CA GLU A 135 4.95 -20.27 -2.91
C GLU A 135 6.17 -19.34 -2.78
N GLU A 136 5.95 -18.05 -2.51
CA GLU A 136 7.03 -17.08 -2.25
C GLU A 136 7.84 -17.46 -1.01
N ASP A 137 7.19 -17.85 0.09
CA ASP A 137 7.86 -18.30 1.31
C ASP A 137 8.71 -19.55 1.05
N ALA A 138 8.18 -20.53 0.28
CA ALA A 138 8.93 -21.72 -0.10
C ALA A 138 10.16 -21.38 -0.96
N LEU A 139 10.04 -20.45 -1.90
CA LEU A 139 11.15 -19.96 -2.72
C LEU A 139 12.20 -19.22 -1.87
N ALA A 140 11.77 -18.39 -0.92
CA ALA A 140 12.65 -17.66 -0.02
C ALA A 140 13.43 -18.61 0.91
N GLU A 141 12.80 -19.67 1.41
CA GLU A 141 13.48 -20.69 2.23
C GLU A 141 14.51 -21.49 1.41
N LEU A 142 14.23 -21.82 0.15
CA LEU A 142 15.20 -22.48 -0.73
C LEU A 142 16.43 -21.59 -1.01
N GLN A 143 16.25 -20.27 -1.12
CA GLN A 143 17.35 -19.31 -1.31
C GLN A 143 18.20 -19.09 -0.05
N LYS A 144 17.70 -19.40 1.15
CA LYS A 144 18.46 -19.31 2.41
C LYS A 144 19.33 -20.54 2.68
N VAL A 145 19.03 -21.66 2.03
CA VAL A 145 19.71 -22.96 2.24
C VAL A 145 20.85 -23.16 1.22
N GLY A 146 20.89 -22.41 0.12
CA GLY A 146 21.97 -22.39 -0.86
C GLY A 146 22.98 -21.28 -0.60
#